data_AF-A0A3N0ZVM2-F1
#
_entry.id   AF-A0A3N0ZVM2-F1
#
_cell.length_a   1.000
_cell.length_b   1.000
_cell.length_c   1.000
_cell.angle_alpha   90.00
_cell.angle_beta   90.00
_cell.angle_gamma   90.00
#
_symmetry.space_group_name_H-M   'P 1'
#
loop_
_entity.id
_entity.type
_entity.pdbx_description
1 polymer ?
#
loop_
_entity_poly.entity_id
_entity_poly.type
_entity_poly.pdbx_seq_one_letter_code
_entity_poly.pdbx_strand_id
1 'polypeptide(L)'
;MKKIGIIIFLLSFISSYSQSGPIKNFRILDSLIQKQAILFAEIIKTKNINKIRLNFSENPASWLVKQHFYSAFTEKKIEVNYESDTGNPILNVNIKTIAIDYLLYNQDNDSLIRNATVDIDANLSSSGNIEIISNGKSLFKDIISREDINFIKSDNEFANAPVPEKKKTFFEEIAIPFVVVTTAILTVVILFTVRSG
;
A
#
# COMPACT_ATOMS: atom_id res chain seq x y z
N MET A 1 -51.40 7.78 -14.47
CA MET A 1 -50.74 6.87 -13.49
C MET A 1 -49.59 6.05 -14.08
N LYS A 2 -49.60 5.61 -15.36
CA LYS A 2 -48.47 4.84 -15.97
C LYS A 2 -47.10 5.55 -16.03
N LYS A 3 -47.06 6.90 -16.06
CA LYS A 3 -45.81 7.67 -16.16
C LYS A 3 -44.99 7.74 -14.85
N ILE A 4 -45.62 7.51 -13.69
CA ILE A 4 -44.95 7.58 -12.38
C ILE A 4 -44.13 6.31 -12.11
N GLY A 5 -44.56 5.14 -12.60
CA GLY A 5 -43.82 3.89 -12.45
C GLY A 5 -42.47 3.87 -13.18
N ILE A 6 -42.36 4.55 -14.33
CA ILE A 6 -41.12 4.64 -15.11
C ILE A 6 -40.03 5.45 -14.38
N ILE A 7 -40.43 6.51 -13.67
CA ILE A 7 -39.49 7.36 -12.91
C ILE A 7 -38.94 6.61 -11.69
N ILE A 8 -39.78 5.83 -11.01
CA ILE A 8 -39.36 5.01 -9.86
C ILE A 8 -38.38 3.91 -10.29
N PHE A 9 -38.61 3.28 -11.46
CA PHE A 9 -37.71 2.26 -12.00
C PHE A 9 -36.34 2.81 -12.44
N LEU A 10 -36.30 4.04 -12.97
CA LEU A 10 -35.05 4.72 -13.34
C LEU A 10 -34.23 5.16 -12.11
N LEU A 11 -34.86 5.59 -11.03
CA LEU A 11 -34.18 5.97 -9.80
C LEU A 11 -33.51 4.78 -9.08
N SER A 12 -34.08 3.57 -9.18
CA SER A 12 -33.49 2.36 -8.62
C SER A 12 -32.22 1.88 -9.36
N PHE A 13 -32.00 2.28 -10.62
CA PHE A 13 -30.79 1.90 -11.36
C PHE A 13 -29.56 2.77 -11.00
N ILE A 14 -29.77 3.97 -10.48
CA ILE A 14 -28.68 4.91 -10.16
C ILE A 14 -28.01 4.53 -8.82
N SER A 15 -28.73 3.85 -7.92
CA SER A 15 -28.23 3.50 -6.58
C SER A 15 -27.27 2.29 -6.56
N SER A 16 -27.16 1.53 -7.65
CA SER A 16 -26.35 0.29 -7.70
C SER A 16 -24.94 0.48 -8.26
N TYR A 17 -24.55 1.69 -8.66
CA TYR A 17 -23.20 2.02 -9.13
C TYR A 17 -22.28 2.49 -8.00
N SER A 18 -22.30 1.81 -6.85
CA SER A 18 -21.20 1.88 -5.88
C SER A 18 -20.21 0.76 -6.18
N GLN A 19 -19.67 0.75 -7.40
CA GLN A 19 -18.53 -0.11 -7.72
C GLN A 19 -17.29 0.54 -7.09
N SER A 20 -17.11 0.38 -5.78
CA SER A 20 -15.85 0.72 -5.14
C SER A 20 -14.82 -0.29 -5.64
N GLY A 21 -14.12 0.07 -6.72
CA GLY A 21 -12.99 -0.69 -7.20
C GLY A 21 -11.94 -0.89 -6.09
N PRO A 22 -10.99 -1.81 -6.30
CA PRO A 22 -10.01 -2.13 -5.28
C PRO A 22 -9.22 -0.87 -4.88
N ILE A 23 -8.99 -0.69 -3.57
CA ILE A 23 -8.30 0.49 -3.05
C ILE A 23 -6.87 0.51 -3.59
N LYS A 24 -6.44 1.63 -4.18
CA LYS A 24 -5.07 1.80 -4.67
C LYS A 24 -4.05 1.75 -3.53
N ASN A 25 -2.88 1.18 -3.81
CA ASN A 25 -1.77 1.09 -2.86
C ASN A 25 -1.36 2.44 -2.28
N PHE A 26 -1.21 3.45 -3.13
CA PHE A 26 -0.84 4.80 -2.72
C PHE A 26 -1.83 5.36 -1.70
N ARG A 27 -3.15 5.16 -1.91
CA ARG A 27 -4.19 5.65 -1.02
C ARG A 27 -4.14 5.00 0.36
N ILE A 28 -3.73 3.73 0.43
CA ILE A 28 -3.53 3.03 1.71
C ILE A 28 -2.36 3.65 2.46
N LEU A 29 -1.20 3.78 1.80
CA LEU A 29 -0.02 4.39 2.41
C LEU A 29 -0.28 5.84 2.84
N ASP A 30 -0.92 6.63 1.97
CA ASP A 30 -1.36 8.01 2.22
C ASP A 30 -2.19 8.10 3.52
N SER A 31 -3.21 7.24 3.65
CA SER A 31 -4.05 7.19 4.86
C SER A 31 -3.27 6.76 6.11
N LEU A 32 -2.34 5.80 5.99
CA LEU A 32 -1.51 5.37 7.12
C LEU A 32 -0.54 6.48 7.58
N ILE A 33 0.10 7.18 6.62
CA ILE A 33 0.99 8.31 6.90
C ILE A 33 0.21 9.46 7.56
N GLN A 34 -0.98 9.78 7.04
CA GLN A 34 -1.86 10.79 7.63
C GLN A 34 -2.19 10.48 9.10
N LYS A 35 -2.57 9.22 9.40
CA LYS A 35 -2.85 8.78 10.77
C LYS A 35 -1.66 8.97 11.70
N GLN A 36 -0.45 8.65 11.23
CA GLN A 36 0.76 8.87 12.02
C GLN A 36 1.04 10.36 12.23
N ALA A 37 0.94 11.17 11.19
CA ALA A 37 1.15 12.62 11.29
C ALA A 37 0.21 13.26 12.33
N ILE A 38 -1.06 12.85 12.35
CA ILE A 38 -2.05 13.29 13.35
C ILE A 38 -1.60 12.87 14.76
N LEU A 39 -1.21 11.60 14.94
CA LEU A 39 -0.74 11.08 16.22
C LEU A 39 0.48 11.85 16.74
N PHE A 40 1.48 12.11 15.89
CA PHE A 40 2.64 12.92 16.27
C PHE A 40 2.26 14.36 16.62
N ALA A 41 1.39 15.00 15.83
CA ALA A 41 0.91 16.36 16.12
C ALA A 41 0.17 16.42 17.48
N GLU A 42 -0.62 15.39 17.81
CA GLU A 42 -1.28 15.29 19.11
C GLU A 42 -0.28 15.19 20.26
N ILE A 43 0.75 14.33 20.13
CA ILE A 43 1.78 14.18 21.17
C ILE A 43 2.57 15.50 21.35
N ILE A 44 2.90 16.21 20.27
CA ILE A 44 3.55 17.51 20.38
C ILE A 44 2.63 18.53 21.06
N LYS A 45 1.34 18.50 20.75
CA LYS A 45 0.37 19.40 21.38
C LYS A 45 0.20 19.14 22.87
N THR A 46 0.17 17.87 23.30
CA THR A 46 0.07 17.54 24.74
C THR A 46 1.30 17.98 25.55
N LYS A 47 2.45 18.16 24.89
CA LYS A 47 3.67 18.75 25.48
C LYS A 47 3.65 20.29 25.54
N ASN A 48 2.54 20.94 25.17
CA ASN A 48 2.39 22.40 25.11
C ASN A 48 3.37 23.10 24.16
N ILE A 49 3.88 22.39 23.15
CA ILE A 49 4.77 22.96 22.13
C ILE A 49 3.89 23.58 21.04
N ASN A 50 4.00 24.90 20.87
CA ASN A 50 3.22 25.65 19.88
C ASN A 50 4.04 26.09 18.67
N LYS A 51 5.37 25.98 18.73
CA LYS A 51 6.30 26.27 17.63
C LYS A 51 7.30 25.13 17.51
N ILE A 52 7.54 24.65 16.29
CA ILE A 52 8.45 23.54 16.06
C ILE A 52 9.16 23.68 14.72
N ARG A 53 10.35 23.11 14.61
CA ARG A 53 11.02 22.88 13.34
C ARG A 53 10.93 21.41 12.98
N LEU A 54 10.58 21.11 11.73
CA LEU A 54 10.51 19.73 11.26
C LEU A 54 11.77 19.40 10.45
N ASN A 55 12.40 18.27 10.77
CA ASN A 55 13.50 17.70 10.01
C ASN A 55 13.12 16.27 9.61
N PHE A 56 13.28 15.91 8.34
CA PHE A 56 12.86 14.62 7.82
C PHE A 56 14.06 13.87 7.27
N SER A 57 14.16 12.57 7.55
CA SER A 57 15.12 11.73 6.87
C SER A 57 14.82 11.64 5.37
N GLU A 58 15.87 11.35 4.59
CA GLU A 58 15.75 11.13 3.15
C GLU A 58 15.07 9.79 2.87
N ASN A 59 14.02 9.82 2.05
CA ASN A 59 13.25 8.66 1.63
C ASN A 59 12.48 9.01 0.34
N PRO A 60 12.23 8.05 -0.58
CA PRO A 60 11.40 8.30 -1.77
C PRO A 60 10.00 8.87 -1.46
N ALA A 61 9.44 8.54 -0.28
CA ALA A 61 8.14 9.03 0.17
C ALA A 61 8.22 10.29 1.07
N SER A 62 9.40 10.91 1.24
CA SER A 62 9.56 12.05 2.17
C SER A 62 8.65 13.24 1.84
N TRP A 63 8.34 13.48 0.57
CA TRP A 63 7.43 14.56 0.17
C TRP A 63 6.01 14.35 0.72
N LEU A 64 5.53 13.10 0.69
CA LEU A 64 4.20 12.72 1.16
C LEU A 64 4.13 12.82 2.69
N VAL A 65 5.16 12.33 3.36
CA VAL A 65 5.30 12.45 4.83
C VAL A 65 5.32 13.91 5.25
N LYS A 66 6.14 14.75 4.58
CA LYS A 66 6.20 16.20 4.83
C LYS A 66 4.81 16.83 4.75
N GLN A 67 4.10 16.60 3.64
CA GLN A 67 2.77 17.18 3.42
C GLN A 67 1.80 16.86 4.58
N HIS A 68 1.71 15.60 4.99
CA HIS A 68 0.83 15.18 6.07
C HIS A 68 1.23 15.74 7.43
N PHE A 69 2.53 15.80 7.73
CA PHE A 69 3.02 16.42 8.97
C PHE A 69 2.71 17.92 8.99
N TYR A 70 2.99 18.67 7.92
CA TYR A 70 2.64 20.09 7.87
C TYR A 70 1.13 20.31 8.06
N SER A 71 0.30 19.50 7.39
CA SER A 71 -1.16 19.58 7.53
C SER A 71 -1.62 19.31 8.96
N ALA A 72 -1.15 18.21 9.57
CA ALA A 72 -1.55 17.80 10.92
C ALA A 72 -1.11 18.82 11.98
N PHE A 73 0.10 19.38 11.85
CA PHE A 73 0.61 20.38 12.78
C PHE A 73 -0.17 21.70 12.66
N THR A 74 -0.49 22.11 11.44
CA THR A 74 -1.32 23.30 11.18
C THR A 74 -2.71 23.14 11.79
N GLU A 75 -3.35 21.97 11.61
CA GLU A 75 -4.67 21.66 12.17
C GLU A 75 -4.68 21.73 13.71
N LYS A 76 -3.58 21.29 14.35
CA LYS A 76 -3.41 21.37 15.81
C LYS A 76 -2.89 22.73 16.30
N LYS A 77 -2.82 23.74 15.42
CA LYS A 77 -2.32 25.10 15.71
C LYS A 77 -0.90 25.07 16.28
N ILE A 78 -0.01 24.31 15.66
CA ILE A 78 1.42 24.28 15.93
C ILE A 78 2.11 24.96 14.73
N GLU A 79 2.78 26.07 14.98
CA GLU A 79 3.52 26.84 13.98
C GLU A 79 4.79 26.09 13.58
N VAL A 80 4.97 25.87 12.27
CA VAL A 80 6.16 25.20 11.75
C VAL A 80 7.13 26.24 11.20
N ASN A 81 8.27 26.38 11.87
CA ASN A 81 9.32 27.32 11.49
C ASN A 81 10.33 26.67 10.54
N TYR A 82 10.68 27.40 9.49
CA TYR A 82 11.68 27.00 8.50
C TYR A 82 13.08 27.57 8.81
N GLU A 83 13.13 28.67 9.56
CA GLU A 83 14.37 29.38 9.85
C GLU A 83 15.18 28.72 10.97
N SER A 84 16.50 28.94 10.95
CA SER A 84 17.47 28.40 11.91
C SER A 84 17.43 29.11 13.26
N ASP A 85 16.23 29.44 13.73
CA ASP A 85 16.03 30.16 14.97
C ASP A 85 16.38 29.24 16.15
N THR A 86 17.41 29.60 16.92
CA THR A 86 18.13 28.69 17.83
C THR A 86 17.33 28.27 19.06
N GLY A 87 16.13 28.83 19.26
CA GLY A 87 15.26 28.54 20.41
C GLY A 87 14.14 27.52 20.16
N ASN A 88 13.83 27.17 18.91
CA ASN A 88 12.68 26.30 18.62
C ASN A 88 13.05 24.81 18.72
N PRO A 89 12.22 23.96 19.37
CA PRO A 89 12.41 22.52 19.36
C PRO A 89 12.40 21.95 17.93
N ILE A 90 13.25 20.96 17.68
CA ILE A 90 13.37 20.28 16.38
C ILE A 90 12.78 18.89 16.49
N LEU A 91 11.74 18.59 15.71
CA LEU A 91 11.24 17.22 15.55
C LEU A 91 11.97 16.56 14.38
N ASN A 92 12.83 15.61 14.70
CA ASN A 92 13.50 14.76 13.72
C ASN A 92 12.61 13.55 13.43
N VAL A 93 11.96 13.56 12.27
CA VAL A 93 11.10 12.51 11.74
C VAL A 93 11.95 11.55 10.91
N ASN A 94 12.15 10.34 11.41
CA ASN A 94 12.93 9.30 10.76
C ASN A 94 12.00 8.24 10.13
N ILE A 95 11.93 8.25 8.80
CA ILE A 95 11.18 7.28 8.01
C ILE A 95 11.98 5.98 7.91
N LYS A 96 11.54 4.93 8.61
CA LYS A 96 12.18 3.60 8.55
C LYS A 96 11.68 2.80 7.36
N THR A 97 10.37 2.64 7.26
CA THR A 97 9.74 1.79 6.23
C THR A 97 8.42 2.39 5.78
N ILE A 98 8.27 2.55 4.46
CA ILE A 98 6.98 2.86 3.82
C ILE A 98 6.91 1.95 2.61
N ALA A 99 6.13 0.87 2.71
CA ALA A 99 6.16 -0.19 1.70
C ALA A 99 4.82 -0.92 1.59
N ILE A 100 4.59 -1.49 0.41
CA ILE A 100 3.59 -2.52 0.15
C ILE A 100 4.33 -3.82 -0.06
N ASP A 101 3.79 -4.92 0.47
CA ASP A 101 4.27 -6.27 0.23
C ASP A 101 3.10 -7.17 -0.17
N TYR A 102 3.35 -8.06 -1.13
CA TYR A 102 2.40 -9.09 -1.54
C TYR A 102 2.87 -10.46 -1.09
N LEU A 103 2.03 -11.17 -0.35
CA LEU A 103 2.26 -12.54 0.11
C LEU A 103 1.26 -13.48 -0.54
N LEU A 104 1.68 -14.74 -0.73
CA LEU A 104 0.80 -15.78 -1.25
C LEU A 104 -0.33 -16.06 -0.26
N TYR A 105 -1.56 -16.13 -0.76
CA TYR A 105 -2.69 -16.58 0.02
C TYR A 105 -2.79 -18.11 -0.06
N ASN A 106 -2.62 -18.80 1.06
CA ASN A 106 -2.50 -20.27 1.05
C ASN A 106 -3.79 -21.00 0.66
N GLN A 107 -4.93 -20.32 0.64
CA GLN A 107 -6.24 -20.94 0.34
C GLN A 107 -6.63 -20.79 -1.14
N ASP A 108 -6.05 -19.82 -1.85
CA ASP A 108 -6.38 -19.55 -3.25
C ASP A 108 -5.15 -18.97 -3.98
N ASN A 109 -4.77 -19.62 -5.07
CA ASN A 109 -3.63 -19.23 -5.90
C ASN A 109 -3.86 -17.93 -6.68
N ASP A 110 -5.11 -17.56 -6.92
CA ASP A 110 -5.48 -16.34 -7.64
C ASP A 110 -5.64 -15.12 -6.73
N SER A 111 -5.49 -15.33 -5.42
CA SER A 111 -5.53 -14.29 -4.41
C SER A 111 -4.16 -14.02 -3.79
N LEU A 112 -3.95 -12.78 -3.38
CA LEU A 112 -2.76 -12.33 -2.67
C LEU A 112 -3.16 -11.63 -1.38
N ILE A 113 -2.37 -11.83 -0.34
CA ILE A 113 -2.39 -10.99 0.85
C ILE A 113 -1.59 -9.74 0.50
N ARG A 114 -2.20 -8.56 0.60
CA ARG A 114 -1.50 -7.29 0.52
C ARG A 114 -1.29 -6.76 1.93
N ASN A 115 -0.03 -6.46 2.26
CA ASN A 115 0.35 -5.77 3.49
C ASN A 115 0.86 -4.38 3.13
N ALA A 116 0.39 -3.36 3.83
CA ALA A 116 0.97 -2.01 3.79
C ALA A 116 1.58 -1.69 5.15
N THR A 117 2.83 -1.25 5.14
CA THR A 117 3.59 -0.91 6.35
C THR A 117 4.06 0.53 6.28
N VAL A 118 3.77 1.29 7.33
CA VAL A 118 4.35 2.62 7.58
C VAL A 118 4.98 2.58 8.97
N ASP A 119 6.28 2.84 9.03
CA ASP A 119 7.11 2.82 10.23
C ASP A 119 7.93 4.12 10.25
N ILE A 120 7.55 5.04 11.13
CA ILE A 120 8.14 6.37 11.28
C ILE A 120 8.43 6.58 12.77
N ASP A 121 9.69 6.86 13.08
CA ASP A 121 10.09 7.32 14.41
C ASP A 121 10.15 8.83 14.44
N ALA A 122 9.94 9.43 15.61
CA ALA A 122 10.28 10.83 15.80
C ALA A 122 10.97 11.10 17.13
N ASN A 123 12.00 11.95 17.08
CA ASN A 123 12.75 12.42 18.23
C ASN A 123 12.67 13.94 18.31
N LEU A 124 12.39 14.46 19.50
CA LEU A 124 12.35 15.90 19.77
C LEU A 124 13.68 16.33 20.37
N SER A 125 14.35 17.27 19.71
CA SER A 125 15.58 17.90 20.19
C SER A 125 15.27 19.31 20.69
N SER A 126 15.55 19.58 21.96
CA SER A 126 15.37 20.91 22.56
C SER A 126 16.49 21.18 23.56
N SER A 127 17.19 22.32 23.40
CA SER A 127 18.21 22.80 24.35
C SER A 127 19.28 21.75 24.71
N GLY A 128 19.71 20.96 23.72
CA GLY A 128 20.73 19.90 23.91
C GLY A 128 20.20 18.55 24.39
N ASN A 129 18.92 18.45 24.77
CA ASN A 129 18.29 17.19 25.13
C ASN A 129 17.58 16.56 23.92
N ILE A 130 17.67 15.24 23.79
CA ILE A 130 16.95 14.45 22.79
C ILE A 130 15.95 13.55 23.51
N GLU A 131 14.68 13.76 23.24
CA GLU A 131 13.58 12.94 23.75
C GLU A 131 12.99 12.10 22.61
N ILE A 132 12.81 10.79 22.83
CA ILE A 132 12.10 9.93 21.89
C ILE A 132 10.60 10.17 22.08
N ILE A 133 9.92 10.69 21.05
CA ILE A 133 8.50 11.04 21.13
C ILE A 133 7.64 9.79 20.97
N SER A 134 7.90 9.01 19.92
CA SER A 134 7.16 7.80 19.61
C SER A 134 7.83 7.00 18.50
N ASN A 135 7.55 5.69 18.49
CA ASN A 135 7.73 4.83 17.34
C ASN A 135 6.34 4.58 16.72
N GLY A 136 6.07 5.27 15.62
CA GLY A 136 4.83 5.17 14.88
C GLY A 136 4.88 3.99 13.91
N LYS A 137 4.27 2.87 14.28
CA LYS A 137 4.08 1.74 13.36
C LYS A 137 2.61 1.55 13.04
N SER A 138 2.28 1.54 11.76
CA SER A 138 0.93 1.30 11.26
C SER A 138 0.95 0.25 10.16
N LEU A 139 -0.02 -0.66 10.25
CA LEU A 139 -0.15 -1.79 9.36
C LEU A 139 -1.56 -1.83 8.79
N PHE A 140 -1.67 -2.12 7.50
CA PHE A 140 -2.92 -2.46 6.85
C PHE A 140 -2.75 -3.80 6.13
N LYS A 141 -3.78 -4.65 6.20
CA LYS A 141 -3.75 -5.97 5.59
C LYS A 141 -5.10 -6.30 4.98
N ASP A 142 -5.10 -6.72 3.73
CA ASP A 142 -6.28 -7.24 3.04
C ASP A 142 -5.92 -8.36 2.06
N ILE A 143 -6.94 -8.91 1.42
CA ILE A 143 -6.81 -9.92 0.37
C ILE A 143 -7.30 -9.27 -0.93
N ILE A 144 -6.53 -9.43 -1.99
CA ILE A 144 -6.81 -8.89 -3.32
C ILE A 144 -6.70 -9.99 -4.37
N SER A 145 -7.43 -9.84 -5.48
CA SER A 145 -7.20 -10.69 -6.64
C SER A 145 -5.88 -10.33 -7.33
N ARG A 146 -5.21 -11.32 -7.90
CA ARG A 146 -4.04 -11.10 -8.77
C ARG A 146 -4.38 -10.27 -10.00
N GLU A 147 -5.61 -10.39 -10.50
CA GLU A 147 -6.09 -9.62 -11.66
C GLU A 147 -6.18 -8.12 -11.33
N ASP A 148 -6.43 -7.78 -10.07
CA ASP A 148 -6.58 -6.41 -9.60
C ASP A 148 -5.25 -5.65 -9.48
N ILE A 149 -4.11 -6.36 -9.52
CA ILE A 149 -2.77 -5.79 -9.32
C ILE A 149 -2.52 -4.57 -10.21
N ASN A 150 -2.88 -4.66 -11.50
CA ASN A 150 -2.63 -3.58 -12.44
C ASN A 150 -3.49 -2.34 -12.17
N PHE A 151 -4.64 -2.50 -11.51
CA PHE A 151 -5.54 -1.39 -11.17
C PHE A 151 -5.17 -0.70 -9.85
N ILE A 152 -4.55 -1.42 -8.91
CA ILE A 152 -4.16 -0.88 -7.60
C ILE A 152 -2.77 -0.25 -7.56
N LYS A 153 -1.95 -0.47 -8.60
CA LYS A 153 -0.62 0.14 -8.74
C LYS A 153 -0.68 1.67 -8.74
N SER A 154 0.43 2.26 -8.31
CA SER A 154 0.66 3.70 -8.30
C SER A 154 1.72 4.08 -9.32
N ASP A 155 1.74 5.34 -9.76
CA ASP A 155 2.88 5.89 -10.50
C ASP A 155 4.12 6.05 -9.60
N ASN A 156 3.93 6.03 -8.27
CA ASN A 156 5.00 6.11 -7.30
C ASN A 156 5.58 4.72 -7.00
N GLU A 157 6.85 4.50 -7.35
CA GLU A 157 7.51 3.20 -7.21
C GLU A 157 7.51 2.65 -5.78
N PHE A 158 7.68 3.50 -4.76
CA PHE A 158 7.67 3.08 -3.36
C PHE A 158 6.34 2.46 -2.90
N ALA A 159 5.25 2.73 -3.64
CA ALA A 159 3.93 2.18 -3.36
C ALA A 159 3.66 0.88 -4.15
N ASN A 160 4.63 0.37 -4.89
CA ASN A 160 4.50 -0.85 -5.67
C ASN A 160 5.48 -1.91 -5.17
N ALA A 161 5.03 -3.16 -5.14
CA ALA A 161 5.85 -4.30 -4.76
C ALA A 161 5.91 -5.32 -5.91
N PRO A 162 6.97 -6.15 -5.95
CA PRO A 162 7.00 -7.31 -6.81
C PRO A 162 5.87 -8.27 -6.41
N VAL A 163 5.18 -8.81 -7.41
CA VAL A 163 4.12 -9.79 -7.20
C VAL A 163 4.76 -11.18 -7.18
N PRO A 164 4.56 -11.99 -6.12
CA PRO A 164 5.12 -13.33 -6.06
C PRO A 164 4.52 -14.20 -7.16
N GLU A 165 5.32 -15.09 -7.74
CA GLU A 165 4.86 -16.02 -8.77
C GLU A 165 3.72 -16.92 -8.26
N LYS A 166 2.87 -17.38 -9.18
CA LYS A 166 1.84 -18.36 -8.83
C LYS A 166 2.51 -19.68 -8.44
N LYS A 167 2.02 -20.32 -7.37
CA LYS A 167 2.40 -21.70 -7.10
C LYS A 167 1.84 -22.57 -8.23
N LYS A 168 2.71 -23.34 -8.87
CA LYS A 168 2.29 -24.29 -9.90
C LYS A 168 1.38 -25.32 -9.26
N THR A 169 0.28 -25.64 -9.94
CA THR A 169 -0.61 -26.72 -9.54
C THR A 169 -0.01 -28.07 -9.95
N PHE A 170 -0.48 -29.17 -9.34
CA PHE A 170 -0.10 -30.53 -9.76
C PHE A 170 -0.28 -30.76 -11.26
N PHE A 171 -1.35 -30.18 -11.83
CA PHE A 171 -1.63 -30.28 -13.26
C PHE A 171 -0.53 -29.61 -14.09
N GLU A 172 -0.10 -28.41 -13.70
CA GLU A 172 0.95 -27.66 -14.39
C GLU A 172 2.34 -28.27 -14.19
N GLU A 173 2.60 -28.87 -13.03
CA GLU A 173 3.90 -29.43 -12.69
C GLU A 173 4.10 -30.84 -13.25
N ILE A 174 3.05 -31.68 -13.28
CA ILE A 174 3.17 -33.10 -13.60
C ILE A 174 2.35 -33.49 -14.83
N ALA A 175 1.07 -33.14 -14.87
CA ALA A 175 0.18 -33.61 -15.94
C ALA A 175 0.58 -33.04 -17.31
N ILE A 176 0.82 -31.72 -17.39
CA ILE A 176 1.21 -31.06 -18.65
C ILE A 176 2.53 -31.65 -19.20
N PRO A 177 3.64 -31.71 -18.45
CA PRO A 177 4.88 -32.30 -18.95
C PRO A 177 4.71 -33.77 -19.37
N PHE A 178 3.95 -34.55 -18.62
CA PHE A 178 3.71 -35.95 -18.94
C PHE A 178 2.96 -36.13 -20.27
N VAL A 179 1.91 -35.33 -20.50
CA VAL A 179 1.16 -35.33 -21.76
C VAL A 179 2.07 -34.92 -22.93
N VAL A 180 2.94 -33.93 -22.75
CA VAL A 180 3.88 -33.49 -23.78
C VAL A 180 4.88 -34.59 -24.15
N VAL A 181 5.45 -35.27 -23.15
CA VAL A 181 6.39 -36.38 -23.38
C VAL A 181 5.70 -37.56 -24.06
N THR A 182 4.52 -37.94 -23.57
CA THR A 182 3.77 -39.08 -24.14
C THR A 182 3.31 -38.81 -25.57
N THR A 183 2.82 -37.60 -25.86
CA THR A 183 2.45 -37.21 -27.24
C THR A 183 3.65 -37.17 -28.17
N ALA A 184 4.82 -36.69 -27.71
CA ALA A 184 6.05 -36.75 -28.49
C ALA A 184 6.45 -38.20 -28.81
N ILE A 185 6.45 -39.10 -27.82
CA ILE A 185 6.76 -40.52 -28.02
C ILE A 185 5.78 -41.16 -29.01
N LEU A 186 4.47 -40.97 -28.82
CA LEU A 186 3.45 -41.50 -29.71
C LEU A 186 3.63 -41.01 -31.14
N THR A 187 3.95 -39.72 -31.31
CA THR A 187 4.21 -39.13 -32.64
C THR A 187 5.39 -39.81 -33.31
N VAL A 188 6.49 -40.01 -32.58
CA VAL A 188 7.67 -40.72 -33.10
C VAL A 188 7.31 -42.15 -33.50
N VAL A 189 6.62 -42.89 -32.64
CA VAL A 189 6.21 -44.28 -32.90
C VAL A 189 5.33 -44.35 -34.15
N ILE A 190 4.29 -43.52 -34.24
CA ILE A 190 3.38 -43.48 -35.40
C ILE A 190 4.17 -43.19 -36.68
N LEU A 191 5.08 -42.22 -36.64
CA LEU A 191 5.87 -41.83 -37.81
C LEU A 191 6.77 -42.97 -38.31
N PHE A 192 7.37 -43.75 -37.40
CA PHE A 192 8.15 -44.93 -37.77
C PHE A 192 7.30 -46.12 -38.19
N THR A 193 6.13 -46.34 -37.60
CA THR A 193 5.21 -47.40 -38.00
C THR A 193 4.68 -47.15 -39.41
N VAL A 194 4.28 -45.92 -39.75
CA VAL A 194 3.81 -45.57 -41.10
C VAL A 194 4.93 -45.67 -42.14
N ARG A 195 6.18 -45.39 -41.77
CA ARG A 195 7.32 -45.48 -42.68
C ARG A 195 7.79 -46.92 -42.94
N SER A 196 7.55 -47.84 -42.00
CA SER A 196 8.12 -49.20 -42.03
C SER A 196 7.15 -50.26 -42.55
N GLY A 197 5.87 -49.93 -42.76
CA GLY A 197 4.88 -50.79 -43.42
C GLY A 197 4.70 -50.39 -44.88
#